data_AF-A0A1W9VP71-F1
#
_entry.id   AF-A0A1W9VP71-F1
#
_cell.length_a   1.000
_cell.length_b   1.000
_cell.length_c   1.000
_cell.angle_alpha   90.00
_cell.angle_beta   90.00
_cell.angle_gamma   90.00
#
_symmetry.space_group_name_H-M   'P 1'
#
loop_
_entity.id
_entity.type
_entity.pdbx_description
1 polymer ?
#
loop_
_entity_poly.entity_id
_entity_poly.type
_entity_poly.pdbx_seq_one_letter_code
_entity_poly.pdbx_strand_id
1 'polypeptide(L)'
;MTVSTFKEMFLGNKELFKGTYAYKNWNFNKKSKVVKLDMSSVDSTSPELLLESLTLMITSITGKHGVVILIDEYDSPLLKNIYKPKLKEIKDILSNFYSQLKANEEYIRFS
;
A
#
# COMPACT_ATOMS: atom_id res chain seq x y z
N MET A 1 9.06 -10.79 5.18
CA MET A 1 7.70 -11.24 4.81
C MET A 1 7.22 -10.35 3.68
N THR A 2 6.72 -10.90 2.58
CA THR A 2 6.41 -10.10 1.38
C THR A 2 4.98 -9.58 1.42
N VAL A 3 4.68 -8.55 0.62
CA VAL A 3 3.30 -8.07 0.41
C VAL A 3 2.39 -9.20 -0.10
N SER A 4 2.94 -10.11 -0.90
CA SER A 4 2.23 -11.32 -1.32
C SER A 4 1.83 -12.21 -0.14
N THR A 5 2.68 -12.39 0.88
CA THR A 5 2.31 -13.15 2.07
C THR A 5 1.12 -12.52 2.81
N PHE A 6 1.15 -11.20 3.02
CA PHE A 6 0.02 -10.51 3.68
C PHE A 6 -1.27 -10.63 2.86
N LYS A 7 -1.20 -10.51 1.53
CA LYS A 7 -2.34 -10.73 0.65
C LYS A 7 -3.00 -12.09 0.91
N GLU A 8 -2.21 -13.16 0.94
CA GLU A 8 -2.73 -14.51 1.20
C GLU A 8 -3.36 -14.65 2.60
N MET A 9 -2.82 -13.93 3.59
CA MET A 9 -3.38 -13.89 4.95
C MET A 9 -4.79 -13.30 4.98
N PHE A 10 -4.99 -12.16 4.29
CA PHE A 10 -6.29 -11.48 4.21
C PHE A 10 -7.29 -12.19 3.28
N LEU A 11 -6.81 -12.98 2.30
CA LEU A 11 -7.66 -13.85 1.48
C LEU A 11 -8.11 -15.13 2.21
N GLY A 12 -7.51 -15.43 3.35
CA GLY A 12 -7.89 -16.57 4.20
C GLY A 12 -7.21 -17.89 3.83
N ASN A 13 -6.08 -17.85 3.11
CA ASN A 13 -5.37 -19.05 2.64
C ASN A 13 -4.52 -19.70 3.74
N LYS A 14 -5.20 -20.20 4.79
CA LYS A 14 -4.62 -20.70 6.04
C LYS A 14 -3.50 -21.73 5.84
N GLU A 15 -3.65 -22.66 4.91
CA GLU A 15 -2.69 -23.75 4.70
C GLU A 15 -1.30 -23.24 4.30
N LEU A 16 -1.20 -22.09 3.62
CA LEU A 16 0.07 -21.45 3.29
C LEU A 16 0.87 -20.99 4.51
N PHE A 17 0.21 -20.91 5.68
CA PHE A 17 0.80 -20.44 6.93
C PHE A 17 1.18 -21.57 7.87
N LYS A 18 1.01 -22.85 7.50
CA LYS A 18 1.28 -24.00 8.38
C LYS A 18 2.68 -23.92 9.01
N GLY A 19 2.74 -24.07 10.35
CA GLY A 19 3.98 -23.96 11.11
C GLY A 19 4.37 -22.53 11.52
N THR A 20 3.66 -21.50 11.05
CA THR A 20 3.89 -20.10 11.48
C THR A 20 3.03 -19.71 12.68
N TYR A 21 3.37 -18.59 13.32
CA TYR A 21 2.54 -17.99 14.37
C TYR A 21 1.13 -17.61 13.86
N ALA A 22 1.03 -17.09 12.63
CA ALA A 22 -0.24 -16.69 12.04
C ALA A 22 -1.23 -17.86 11.92
N TYR A 23 -0.76 -19.07 11.61
CA TYR A 23 -1.61 -20.27 11.50
C TYR A 23 -2.52 -20.51 12.71
N LYS A 24 -2.01 -20.19 13.90
CA LYS A 24 -2.68 -20.40 15.19
C LYS A 24 -3.44 -19.17 15.67
N ASN A 25 -2.93 -17.97 15.36
CA ASN A 25 -3.36 -16.72 15.99
C ASN A 25 -4.15 -15.78 15.06
N TRP A 26 -4.23 -16.07 13.75
CA TRP A 26 -5.00 -15.29 12.81
C TRP A 26 -6.35 -15.94 12.50
N ASN A 27 -7.41 -15.13 12.43
CA ASN A 27 -8.74 -15.60 12.04
C ASN A 27 -8.88 -15.63 10.50
N PHE A 28 -8.45 -16.72 9.87
CA PHE A 28 -8.55 -16.92 8.42
C PHE A 28 -9.98 -17.04 7.88
N ASN A 29 -11.00 -17.17 8.75
CA ASN A 29 -12.40 -17.11 8.32
C ASN A 29 -12.83 -15.66 8.01
N LYS A 30 -12.14 -14.66 8.58
CA LYS A 30 -12.37 -13.24 8.29
C LYS A 30 -11.63 -12.84 7.02
N LYS A 31 -12.27 -13.06 5.87
CA LYS A 31 -11.74 -12.70 4.56
C LYS A 31 -11.99 -11.22 4.26
N SER A 32 -11.10 -10.61 3.50
CA SER A 32 -11.24 -9.23 3.03
C SER A 32 -10.85 -9.13 1.57
N LYS A 33 -11.45 -8.19 0.85
CA LYS A 33 -11.01 -7.85 -0.51
C LYS A 33 -9.66 -7.13 -0.38
N VAL A 34 -8.64 -7.60 -1.08
CA VAL A 34 -7.31 -6.99 -1.03
C VAL A 34 -7.07 -6.19 -2.30
N VAL A 35 -6.67 -4.93 -2.15
CA VAL A 35 -6.17 -4.12 -3.25
C VAL A 35 -4.68 -3.90 -3.04
N LYS A 36 -3.87 -4.33 -4.01
CA LYS A 36 -2.45 -4.04 -4.04
C LYS A 36 -2.25 -2.72 -4.81
N LEU A 37 -1.61 -1.75 -4.18
CA LEU A 37 -1.09 -0.55 -4.84
C LEU A 37 0.41 -0.74 -5.04
N ASP A 38 0.85 -0.64 -6.28
CA ASP A 38 2.23 -0.87 -6.66
C ASP A 38 2.94 0.46 -6.96
N MET A 39 3.77 0.91 -6.03
CA MET A 39 4.46 2.19 -6.16
C MET A 39 5.66 2.12 -7.13
N SER A 40 6.03 0.93 -7.61
CA SER A 40 7.02 0.75 -8.69
C SER A 40 6.60 1.41 -9.99
N SER A 41 5.28 1.46 -10.24
CA SER A 41 4.67 1.94 -11.48
C SER A 41 4.26 3.41 -11.42
N VAL A 42 4.46 4.06 -10.28
CA VAL A 42 4.17 5.48 -10.09
C VAL A 42 5.19 6.31 -10.83
N ASP A 43 4.71 7.22 -11.68
CA ASP A 43 5.56 8.21 -12.30
C ASP A 43 5.96 9.23 -11.23
N SER A 44 7.26 9.29 -10.97
CA SER A 44 7.86 10.21 -10.01
C SER A 44 8.93 11.07 -10.67
N THR A 45 8.83 11.23 -12.00
CA THR A 45 9.76 12.04 -12.79
C THR A 45 9.63 13.53 -12.46
N SER A 46 8.42 13.97 -12.13
CA SER A 46 8.14 15.30 -11.63
C SER A 46 7.06 15.28 -10.53
N PRO A 47 7.00 16.30 -9.67
CA PRO A 47 5.95 16.48 -8.66
C PRO A 47 4.54 16.40 -9.25
N GLU A 48 4.34 16.96 -10.44
CA GLU A 48 3.05 17.01 -11.12
C GLU A 48 2.58 15.60 -11.55
N LEU A 49 3.48 14.84 -12.20
CA LEU A 49 3.20 13.46 -12.62
C LEU A 49 3.02 12.52 -11.43
N LEU A 50 3.74 12.78 -10.33
CA LEU A 50 3.56 12.07 -9.08
C LEU A 50 2.15 12.30 -8.50
N LEU A 51 1.71 13.55 -8.43
CA LEU A 51 0.36 13.88 -7.97
C LEU A 51 -0.71 13.25 -8.85
N GLU A 52 -0.55 13.29 -10.17
CA GLU A 52 -1.46 12.64 -11.11
C GLU A 52 -1.53 11.12 -10.88
N SER A 53 -0.38 10.45 -10.82
CA SER A 53 -0.28 9.01 -10.59
C SER A 53 -0.91 8.59 -9.26
N LEU A 54 -0.64 9.33 -8.18
CA LEU A 54 -1.23 9.08 -6.86
C LEU A 54 -2.75 9.29 -6.88
N THR A 55 -3.23 10.32 -7.59
CA THR A 55 -4.67 10.61 -7.73
C THR A 55 -5.39 9.50 -8.47
N LEU A 56 -4.80 8.97 -9.55
CA LEU A 56 -5.36 7.83 -10.28
C LEU A 56 -5.42 6.57 -9.41
N MET A 57 -4.37 6.30 -8.61
CA MET A 57 -4.38 5.18 -7.67
C MET A 57 -5.49 5.30 -6.63
N ILE A 58 -5.67 6.47 -6.01
CA ILE A 58 -6.76 6.70 -5.05
C ILE A 58 -8.12 6.54 -5.73
N THR A 59 -8.29 7.12 -6.91
CA THR A 59 -9.53 7.01 -7.67
C THR A 59 -9.89 5.55 -7.96
N SER A 60 -8.90 4.69 -8.22
CA SER A 60 -9.11 3.26 -8.44
C SER A 60 -9.61 2.48 -7.21
N ILE A 61 -9.46 3.05 -6.01
CA ILE A 61 -9.93 2.47 -4.75
C ILE A 61 -11.15 3.17 -4.16
N THR A 62 -11.45 4.40 -4.59
CA THR A 62 -12.64 5.15 -4.19
C THR A 62 -13.92 4.34 -4.45
N GLY A 63 -14.83 4.35 -3.47
CA GLY A 63 -16.09 3.60 -3.53
C GLY A 63 -15.98 2.11 -3.19
N LYS A 64 -14.78 1.59 -2.91
CA LYS A 64 -14.61 0.23 -2.40
C LYS A 64 -14.68 0.23 -0.86
N HIS A 65 -15.64 -0.51 -0.31
CA HIS A 65 -15.78 -0.71 1.13
C HIS A 65 -15.29 -2.10 1.56
N GLY A 66 -14.81 -2.22 2.80
CA GLY A 66 -14.34 -3.48 3.37
C GLY A 66 -13.09 -4.04 2.67
N VAL A 67 -12.25 -3.14 2.13
CA VAL A 67 -10.99 -3.50 1.47
C VAL A 67 -9.80 -3.34 2.41
N VAL A 68 -8.81 -4.21 2.24
CA VAL A 68 -7.46 -4.03 2.79
C VAL A 68 -6.58 -3.52 1.67
N ILE A 69 -5.91 -2.39 1.91
CA ILE A 69 -4.96 -1.79 0.96
C ILE A 69 -3.56 -2.23 1.36
N LEU A 70 -2.86 -2.88 0.45
CA LEU A 70 -1.45 -3.21 0.61
C LEU A 70 -0.64 -2.35 -0.34
N ILE A 71 0.31 -1.58 0.21
CA ILE A 71 1.22 -0.75 -0.57
C ILE A 71 2.52 -1.53 -0.74
N ASP A 72 2.88 -1.82 -1.99
CA ASP A 72 4.14 -2.47 -2.34
C ASP A 72 5.13 -1.46 -2.92
N GLU A 73 6.42 -1.74 -2.75
CA GLU A 73 7.53 -0.86 -3.14
C GLU A 73 7.36 0.60 -2.71
N TYR A 74 6.85 0.83 -1.49
CA TYR A 74 6.49 2.17 -0.99
C TYR A 74 7.63 3.21 -1.09
N ASP A 75 8.89 2.76 -1.07
CA ASP A 75 10.08 3.58 -1.18
C ASP A 75 10.56 3.83 -2.62
N SER A 76 10.05 3.09 -3.62
CA SER A 76 10.46 3.21 -5.03
C SER A 76 10.42 4.66 -5.55
N PRO A 77 9.33 5.44 -5.35
CA PRO A 77 9.29 6.84 -5.79
C PRO A 77 10.38 7.73 -5.17
N LEU A 78 10.78 7.46 -3.92
CA LEU A 78 11.86 8.18 -3.25
C LEU A 78 13.23 7.74 -3.79
N LEU A 79 13.44 6.42 -3.91
CA LEU A 79 14.70 5.85 -4.40
C LEU A 79 15.03 6.32 -5.82
N LYS A 80 14.04 6.39 -6.72
CA LYS A 80 14.19 6.90 -8.09
C LYS A 80 14.60 8.37 -8.17
N ASN A 81 14.45 9.12 -7.07
CA ASN A 81 14.68 10.57 -7.03
C ASN A 81 15.74 11.01 -6.02
N ILE A 82 16.44 10.08 -5.36
CA ILE A 82 17.38 10.38 -4.27
C ILE A 82 18.52 11.35 -4.65
N TYR A 83 18.88 11.43 -5.93
CA TYR A 83 19.90 12.35 -6.45
C TYR A 83 19.35 13.46 -7.35
N LYS A 84 18.02 13.62 -7.42
CA LYS A 84 17.37 14.63 -8.27
C LYS A 84 17.05 15.90 -7.47
N PRO A 85 17.10 17.09 -8.09
CA PRO A 85 16.86 18.36 -7.41
C PRO A 85 15.44 18.46 -6.80
N LYS A 86 14.46 17.76 -7.40
CA LYS A 86 13.05 17.76 -6.95
C LYS A 86 12.75 16.79 -5.81
N LEU A 87 13.76 16.13 -5.22
CA LEU A 87 13.57 15.13 -4.15
C LEU A 87 12.74 15.68 -2.98
N LYS A 88 12.98 16.93 -2.57
CA LYS A 88 12.27 17.54 -1.45
C LYS A 88 10.76 17.61 -1.71
N GLU A 89 10.37 18.13 -2.87
CA GLU A 89 8.96 18.24 -3.27
C GLU A 89 8.29 16.86 -3.39
N ILE A 90 8.99 15.88 -3.97
CA ILE A 90 8.52 14.49 -4.08
C ILE A 90 8.29 13.89 -2.68
N LYS A 91 9.24 14.11 -1.76
CA LYS A 91 9.12 13.66 -0.38
C LYS A 91 7.95 14.31 0.34
N ASP A 92 7.72 15.60 0.13
CA ASP A 92 6.60 16.33 0.73
C ASP A 92 5.26 15.80 0.22
N ILE A 93 5.13 15.56 -1.10
CA ILE A 93 3.93 14.95 -1.71
C ILE A 93 3.65 13.56 -1.12
N LEU A 94 4.65 12.69 -1.06
CA LEU A 94 4.50 11.34 -0.52
C LEU A 94 4.13 11.37 0.97
N SER A 95 4.75 12.27 1.74
CA SER A 95 4.45 12.43 3.17
C SER A 95 3.00 12.85 3.39
N ASN A 96 2.50 13.79 2.57
CA ASN A 96 1.10 14.20 2.59
C ASN A 96 0.17 13.04 2.20
N PHE A 97 0.49 12.31 1.13
CA PHE A 97 -0.26 11.14 0.69
C PHE A 97 -0.42 10.08 1.78
N TYR A 98 0.68 9.66 2.41
CA TYR A 98 0.63 8.67 3.49
C TYR A 98 -0.10 9.19 4.73
N SER A 99 0.02 10.48 5.04
CA SER A 99 -0.71 11.10 6.14
C SER A 99 -2.22 11.07 5.91
N GLN A 100 -2.68 11.31 4.68
CA GLN A 100 -4.09 11.19 4.31
C GLN A 100 -4.59 9.74 4.40
N LEU A 101 -3.78 8.77 3.96
CA LEU A 101 -4.10 7.36 4.15
C LEU A 101 -4.25 7.01 5.64
N LYS A 102 -3.29 7.44 6.47
CA LYS A 102 -3.34 7.21 7.92
C LYS A 102 -4.49 7.91 8.62
N ALA A 103 -4.89 9.11 8.19
CA ALA A 103 -6.04 9.80 8.74
C ALA A 103 -7.35 9.00 8.56
N ASN A 104 -7.38 8.07 7.61
CA ASN A 104 -8.48 7.14 7.39
C ASN A 104 -8.23 5.74 8.03
N GLU A 105 -7.38 5.65 9.06
CA GLU A 105 -7.00 4.41 9.78
C GLU A 105 -8.19 3.66 10.42
N GLU A 106 -9.36 4.28 10.59
CA GLU A 106 -10.59 3.54 10.93
C GLU A 106 -10.91 2.43 9.91
N TYR A 107 -10.34 2.48 8.71
CA TYR A 107 -10.49 1.50 7.64
C TYR A 107 -9.16 0.83 7.19
N ILE A 108 -8.01 1.17 7.78
CA ILE A 108 -6.69 0.70 7.36
C ILE A 108 -5.92 0.13 8.56
N ARG A 109 -5.71 -1.19 8.58
CA ARG A 109 -4.84 -1.84 9.57
C ARG A 109 -3.43 -1.99 9.02
N PHE A 110 -2.48 -1.25 9.59
CA PHE A 110 -1.07 -1.55 9.43
C PHE A 110 -0.71 -2.69 10.40
N SER A 111 -0.19 -3.81 9.88
CA SER A 111 0.28 -4.97 10.66
C SER A 111 1.66 -5.38 10.21
#